data_AF-A0A1J7I5Y9-F1
#
_entry.id   AF-A0A1J7I5Y9-F1
#
_cell.length_a   1.000
_cell.length_b   1.000
_cell.length_c   1.000
_cell.angle_alpha   90.00
_cell.angle_beta   90.00
_cell.angle_gamma   90.00
#
_symmetry.space_group_name_H-M   'P 1'
#
loop_
_entity.id
_entity.type
_entity.pdbx_description
1 polymer ?
#
loop_
_entity_poly.entity_id
_entity_poly.type
_entity_poly.pdbx_seq_one_letter_code
_entity_poly.pdbx_strand_id
1 'polypeptide(L)'
;MSDYWKARGKTYQTSNRYYQKKSTPHGVCVSSIPPPPLGKLIQSLNKDDLDKDAKDFTDKASIQDCSLVTSYNWLDKSDPTILIPGTPPRWTPLPGETKLAQDSNDHFRDKNASKYPSHPMESTVLAALSHDPNLPAELDIVACYSSLGNLVRFVLGKDKSFRILVQAVGSTVFFVRRENSPTEKLEDIKGHGHTFPEAYTTWDAEMKGSAHSHRILKYNFGGLRMLVRAEADAYVAEKDDGAPAQPLGRSTSAESKNPSALRSTTTADVADLSQLISTLTSTNHPSPPTSKPATKITVTTTTNPPTRQVPQPQILEIKTRVIWKKDKEDTVYEEMPKLWLAQISRLVVAYHDKGVFGTDSAEIEVQDVRPRVERWER
;
A
#
# COMPACT_ATOMS: atom_id res chain seq x y z
N MET A 1 8.06 23.46 -25.96
CA MET A 1 6.97 22.91 -25.12
C MET A 1 5.91 22.34 -26.05
N SER A 2 5.94 21.03 -26.30
CA SER A 2 5.05 20.33 -27.23
C SER A 2 3.58 20.50 -26.82
N ASP A 3 2.70 20.75 -27.79
CA ASP A 3 1.25 20.93 -27.55
C ASP A 3 0.58 19.69 -26.94
N TYR A 4 1.23 18.53 -27.01
CA TYR A 4 0.79 17.26 -26.42
C TYR A 4 0.65 17.33 -24.88
N TRP A 5 1.65 17.89 -24.17
CA TRP A 5 1.60 18.02 -22.71
C TRP A 5 0.84 19.25 -22.24
N LYS A 6 0.76 20.31 -23.06
CA LYS A 6 -0.08 21.48 -22.76
C LYS A 6 -1.56 21.12 -22.71
N ALA A 7 -2.04 20.21 -23.56
CA ALA A 7 -3.44 19.80 -23.56
C ALA A 7 -3.83 18.99 -22.30
N ARG A 8 -3.00 18.03 -21.89
CA ARG A 8 -3.24 17.19 -20.69
C ARG A 8 -2.94 17.92 -19.37
N GLY A 9 -1.96 18.81 -19.36
CA GLY A 9 -1.69 19.72 -18.24
C GLY A 9 -2.78 20.80 -18.06
N LYS A 10 -3.44 21.24 -19.14
CA LYS A 10 -4.53 22.22 -19.06
C LYS A 10 -5.77 21.67 -18.36
N THR A 11 -6.17 20.43 -18.60
CA THR A 11 -7.30 19.81 -17.88
C THR A 11 -7.02 19.70 -16.38
N TYR A 12 -5.74 19.50 -16.01
CA TYR A 12 -5.24 19.49 -14.63
C TYR A 12 -5.12 20.90 -14.01
N GLN A 13 -4.86 21.93 -14.82
CA GLN A 13 -4.84 23.33 -14.37
C GLN A 13 -6.24 23.95 -14.30
N THR A 14 -7.21 23.51 -15.11
CA THR A 14 -8.56 24.10 -15.15
C THR A 14 -9.41 23.79 -13.92
N SER A 15 -9.12 22.72 -13.18
CA SER A 15 -9.70 22.50 -11.84
C SER A 15 -9.05 23.37 -10.75
N ASN A 16 -7.98 24.08 -11.08
CA ASN A 16 -7.22 24.93 -10.18
C ASN A 16 -7.26 26.39 -10.65
N ARG A 17 -8.46 26.99 -10.68
CA ARG A 17 -8.54 28.46 -10.71
C ARG A 17 -8.00 29.01 -9.39
N TYR A 18 -6.76 29.46 -9.47
CA TYR A 18 -6.06 30.33 -8.54
C TYR A 18 -7.00 31.23 -7.74
N TYR A 19 -7.22 30.89 -6.47
CA TYR A 19 -7.30 31.92 -5.44
C TYR A 19 -5.86 32.28 -5.08
N GLN A 20 -5.45 33.51 -5.38
CA GLN A 20 -4.24 34.09 -4.78
C GLN A 20 -4.43 34.12 -3.27
N LYS A 21 -3.94 33.07 -2.60
CA LYS A 21 -3.81 33.05 -1.15
C LYS A 21 -2.72 34.06 -0.81
N LYS A 22 -3.09 35.16 -0.14
CA LYS A 22 -2.13 35.99 0.59
C LYS A 22 -1.30 35.03 1.45
N SER A 23 0.00 35.03 1.21
CA SER A 23 0.99 34.23 1.92
C SER A 23 1.02 34.67 3.39
N THR A 24 0.18 34.07 4.21
CA THR A 24 0.50 33.90 5.63
C THR A 24 1.44 32.70 5.72
N PRO A 25 2.60 32.82 6.39
CA PRO A 25 3.55 31.73 6.53
C PRO A 25 2.94 30.68 7.45
N HIS A 26 2.20 29.74 6.88
CA HIS A 26 1.92 28.48 7.57
C HIS A 26 3.22 27.68 7.54
N GLY A 27 3.74 27.43 8.73
CA GLY A 27 5.00 26.75 8.97
C GLY A 27 5.13 25.53 8.06
N VAL A 28 6.22 25.51 7.31
CA VAL A 28 6.78 24.28 6.76
C VAL A 28 6.81 23.30 7.94
N CYS A 29 6.17 22.13 7.82
CA CYS A 29 6.32 21.05 8.79
C CYS A 29 7.79 20.63 8.71
N VAL A 30 8.61 21.22 9.59
CA VAL A 30 10.02 20.91 9.73
C VAL A 30 10.07 19.65 10.56
N SER A 31 10.24 18.51 9.91
CA SER A 31 10.71 17.30 10.60
C SER A 31 11.91 17.71 11.45
N SER A 32 11.83 17.49 12.77
CA SER A 32 12.89 17.85 13.73
C SER A 32 14.20 17.10 13.49
N ILE A 33 14.18 16.09 12.60
CA ILE A 33 15.33 15.27 12.24
C ILE A 33 15.89 15.79 10.90
N PRO A 34 17.17 16.19 10.84
CA PRO A 34 17.77 16.66 9.59
C PRO A 34 17.69 15.56 8.52
N PRO A 35 17.46 15.93 7.25
CA PRO A 35 17.42 14.95 6.18
C PRO A 35 18.78 14.22 6.11
N PRO A 36 18.81 12.91 5.83
CA PRO A 36 20.07 12.19 5.71
C PRO A 36 20.95 12.86 4.63
N PRO A 37 22.28 12.73 4.69
CA PRO A 37 23.15 13.35 3.71
C PRO A 37 22.83 12.84 2.29
N LEU A 38 23.02 13.70 1.29
CA LEU A 38 23.03 13.27 -0.10
C LEU A 38 24.43 12.76 -0.44
N GLY A 39 24.51 11.72 -1.27
CA GLY A 39 25.78 11.25 -1.84
C GLY A 39 26.29 12.19 -2.94
N LYS A 40 27.38 11.79 -3.59
CA LYS A 40 27.89 12.50 -4.78
C LYS A 40 26.78 12.56 -5.84
N LEU A 41 26.52 13.76 -6.36
CA LEU A 41 25.60 13.95 -7.48
C LEU A 41 26.16 13.24 -8.72
N ILE A 42 25.39 12.32 -9.28
CA ILE A 42 25.73 11.60 -10.52
C ILE A 42 25.02 12.24 -11.70
N GLN A 43 23.73 12.51 -11.56
CA GLN A 43 22.89 13.07 -12.61
C GLN A 43 21.75 13.88 -12.01
N SER A 44 21.35 14.95 -12.71
CA SER A 44 20.12 15.68 -12.45
C SER A 44 19.17 15.45 -13.62
N LEU A 45 17.90 15.22 -13.31
CA LEU A 45 16.83 15.03 -14.29
C LEU A 45 15.70 16.00 -13.98
N ASN A 46 15.29 16.74 -14.99
CA ASN A 46 14.06 17.51 -15.00
C ASN A 46 12.96 16.69 -15.68
N LYS A 47 11.71 17.09 -15.45
CA LYS A 47 10.56 16.46 -16.11
C LYS A 47 10.71 16.47 -17.64
N ASP A 48 11.15 17.59 -18.21
CA ASP A 48 11.28 17.77 -19.66
C ASP A 48 12.36 16.86 -20.27
N ASP A 49 13.32 16.39 -19.46
CA ASP A 49 14.36 15.45 -19.91
C ASP A 49 13.76 14.07 -20.22
N LEU A 50 12.57 13.77 -19.70
CA LEU A 50 11.86 12.50 -19.88
C LEU A 50 10.89 12.51 -21.07
N ASP A 51 10.68 13.66 -21.73
CA ASP A 51 9.66 13.82 -22.78
C ASP A 51 9.91 12.93 -24.00
N LYS A 52 11.18 12.65 -24.32
CA LYS A 52 11.53 11.79 -25.44
C LYS A 52 11.20 10.34 -25.11
N ASP A 53 11.73 9.83 -24.00
CA ASP A 53 11.54 8.45 -23.58
C ASP A 53 10.06 8.16 -23.31
N ALA A 54 9.31 9.11 -22.75
CA ALA A 54 7.87 8.95 -22.50
C ALA A 54 7.07 8.61 -23.78
N LYS A 55 7.51 9.10 -24.96
CA LYS A 55 6.86 8.75 -26.24
C LYS A 55 7.08 7.28 -26.59
N ASP A 56 8.28 6.77 -26.36
CA ASP A 56 8.65 5.39 -26.69
C ASP A 56 7.93 4.36 -25.81
N PHE A 57 7.47 4.78 -24.61
CA PHE A 57 6.72 3.94 -23.68
C PHE A 57 5.21 4.17 -23.68
N THR A 58 4.67 5.03 -24.56
CA THR A 58 3.23 5.40 -24.51
C THR A 58 2.31 4.19 -24.60
N ASP A 59 2.60 3.23 -25.47
CA ASP A 59 1.79 2.00 -25.62
C ASP A 59 2.03 0.95 -24.51
N LYS A 60 3.03 1.18 -23.66
CA LYS A 60 3.46 0.26 -22.58
C LYS A 60 3.22 0.84 -21.18
N ALA A 61 2.75 2.08 -21.09
CA ALA A 61 2.55 2.81 -19.84
C ALA A 61 1.20 2.48 -19.17
N SER A 62 0.81 1.20 -19.21
CA SER A 62 -0.36 0.65 -18.51
C SER A 62 0.06 -0.51 -17.62
N ILE A 63 -0.57 -0.67 -16.46
CA ILE A 63 -0.37 -1.84 -15.61
C ILE A 63 -1.10 -3.05 -16.24
N GLN A 64 -0.36 -4.14 -16.45
CA GLN A 64 -0.86 -5.37 -17.07
C GLN A 64 -0.56 -6.58 -16.18
N ASP A 65 -1.31 -7.67 -16.39
CA ASP A 65 -1.09 -8.97 -15.75
C ASP A 65 -0.99 -8.92 -14.22
N CYS A 66 -1.79 -8.04 -13.59
CA CYS A 66 -1.77 -7.89 -12.14
C CYS A 66 -2.32 -9.13 -11.43
N SER A 67 -1.51 -9.70 -10.55
CA SER A 67 -1.91 -10.77 -9.65
C SER A 67 -1.45 -10.50 -8.22
N LEU A 68 -2.20 -11.04 -7.27
CA LEU A 68 -1.81 -11.05 -5.86
C LEU A 68 -0.88 -12.25 -5.62
N VAL A 69 0.35 -11.99 -5.19
CA VAL A 69 1.29 -13.04 -4.78
C VAL A 69 0.92 -13.52 -3.39
N THR A 70 0.93 -12.61 -2.42
CA THR A 70 0.66 -12.93 -1.01
C THR A 70 0.29 -11.66 -0.25
N SER A 71 0.01 -11.80 1.04
CA SER A 71 -0.28 -10.73 1.97
C SER A 71 0.30 -11.03 3.34
N TYR A 72 0.52 -9.98 4.14
CA TYR A 72 0.95 -10.13 5.52
C TYR A 72 0.38 -9.02 6.40
N ASN A 73 0.18 -9.33 7.67
CA ASN A 73 -0.17 -8.32 8.67
C ASN A 73 1.01 -8.15 9.61
N TRP A 74 1.29 -6.91 10.00
CA TRP A 74 2.12 -6.67 11.18
C TRP A 74 1.26 -6.89 12.43
N LEU A 75 1.79 -7.63 13.40
CA LEU A 75 1.15 -7.76 14.71
C LEU A 75 1.56 -6.60 15.61
N ASP A 76 0.66 -6.21 16.51
CA ASP A 76 0.93 -5.20 17.53
C ASP A 76 1.68 -5.81 18.71
N LYS A 77 2.95 -6.13 18.47
CA LYS A 77 3.90 -6.66 19.44
C LYS A 77 5.14 -5.78 19.51
N SER A 78 5.85 -5.84 20.63
CA SER A 78 7.14 -5.18 20.80
C SER A 78 8.19 -5.74 19.84
N ASP A 79 8.16 -7.06 19.62
CA ASP A 79 9.05 -7.73 18.67
C ASP A 79 8.45 -7.68 17.25
N PRO A 80 9.26 -7.37 16.22
CA PRO A 80 8.82 -7.35 14.84
C PRO A 80 8.24 -8.71 14.44
N THR A 81 6.92 -8.79 14.29
CA THR A 81 6.22 -10.03 13.99
C THR A 81 5.23 -9.83 12.86
N ILE A 82 5.31 -10.68 11.84
CA ILE A 82 4.35 -10.71 10.74
C ILE A 82 3.53 -12.00 10.74
N LEU A 83 2.28 -11.90 10.32
CA LEU A 83 1.36 -13.01 10.09
C LEU A 83 1.17 -13.21 8.58
N ILE A 84 1.34 -14.45 8.10
CA ILE A 84 1.26 -14.82 6.68
C ILE A 84 0.35 -16.05 6.49
N PRO A 85 -0.59 -16.05 5.52
CA PRO A 85 -1.07 -14.86 4.84
C PRO A 85 -1.83 -13.96 5.82
N GLY A 86 -1.71 -12.65 5.61
CA GLY A 86 -2.45 -11.64 6.36
C GLY A 86 -3.75 -11.23 5.65
N THR A 87 -4.73 -10.73 6.40
CA THR A 87 -6.01 -10.24 5.88
C THR A 87 -6.31 -8.87 6.49
N PRO A 88 -6.64 -7.83 5.69
CA PRO A 88 -7.07 -6.54 6.23
C PRO A 88 -8.37 -6.68 7.02
N PRO A 89 -8.76 -5.69 7.85
CA PRO A 89 -10.02 -5.77 8.59
C PRO A 89 -11.20 -5.71 7.62
N ARG A 90 -12.31 -6.36 7.98
CA ARG A 90 -13.56 -6.34 7.20
C ARG A 90 -14.21 -4.97 7.33
N TRP A 91 -14.71 -4.41 6.24
CA TRP A 91 -15.59 -3.25 6.24
C TRP A 91 -16.91 -3.57 6.96
N THR A 92 -17.14 -2.91 8.09
CA THR A 92 -18.28 -3.11 8.99
C THR A 92 -18.83 -1.74 9.40
N PRO A 93 -19.51 -1.03 8.48
CA PRO A 93 -19.92 0.34 8.70
C PRO A 93 -20.91 0.45 9.86
N LEU A 94 -20.76 1.51 10.66
CA LEU A 94 -21.69 1.81 11.74
C LEU A 94 -23.02 2.33 11.18
N PRO A 95 -24.17 1.95 11.79
CA PRO A 95 -25.46 2.48 11.39
C PRO A 95 -25.67 3.90 11.92
N GLY A 96 -26.15 4.79 11.05
CA GLY A 96 -26.57 6.13 11.42
C GLY A 96 -25.43 7.10 11.78
N GLU A 97 -25.82 8.23 12.36
CA GLU A 97 -24.91 9.31 12.70
C GLU A 97 -23.97 8.87 13.84
N THR A 98 -22.66 9.04 13.64
CA THR A 98 -21.64 8.74 14.64
C THR A 98 -20.63 9.88 14.74
N LYS A 99 -20.42 10.38 15.96
CA LYS A 99 -19.34 11.34 16.25
C LYS A 99 -18.09 10.60 16.72
N LEU A 100 -17.01 10.73 15.97
CA LEU A 100 -15.72 10.14 16.30
C LEU A 100 -14.80 11.17 16.97
N ALA A 101 -13.88 10.66 17.79
CA ALA A 101 -12.79 11.46 18.32
C ALA A 101 -11.80 11.80 17.19
N GLN A 102 -11.24 13.00 17.25
CA GLN A 102 -10.15 13.37 16.36
C GLN A 102 -8.93 12.49 16.65
N ASP A 103 -8.15 12.17 15.62
CA ASP A 103 -6.86 11.51 15.75
C ASP A 103 -5.98 12.31 16.74
N SER A 104 -5.47 11.64 17.77
CA SER A 104 -4.75 12.26 18.89
C SER A 104 -3.33 11.73 19.07
N ASN A 105 -2.95 10.71 18.30
CA ASN A 105 -1.68 10.01 18.44
C ASN A 105 -0.73 10.38 17.32
N ASP A 106 0.57 10.31 17.61
CA ASP A 106 1.58 10.42 16.58
C ASP A 106 1.57 9.16 15.70
N HIS A 107 1.23 9.31 14.43
CA HIS A 107 1.25 8.21 13.48
C HIS A 107 2.54 8.26 12.64
N PHE A 108 3.18 7.09 12.48
CA PHE A 108 4.37 6.98 11.65
C PHE A 108 4.05 7.21 10.17
N ARG A 109 4.89 8.01 9.50
CA ARG A 109 4.80 8.30 8.07
C ARG A 109 5.01 7.05 7.20
N ASP A 110 5.77 6.07 7.71
CA ASP A 110 5.93 4.74 7.13
C ASP A 110 5.75 3.68 8.23
N LYS A 111 4.51 3.19 8.37
CA LYS A 111 4.16 2.18 9.38
C LYS A 111 5.01 0.91 9.24
N ASN A 112 5.26 0.45 8.02
CA ASN A 112 6.06 -0.75 7.80
C ASN A 112 7.53 -0.52 8.19
N ALA A 113 8.15 0.57 7.73
CA ALA A 113 9.52 0.89 8.11
C ALA A 113 9.67 1.11 9.62
N SER A 114 8.64 1.64 10.30
CA SER A 114 8.69 1.81 11.76
C SER A 114 8.71 0.48 12.54
N LYS A 115 8.13 -0.60 11.99
CA LYS A 115 8.12 -1.92 12.63
C LYS A 115 9.46 -2.65 12.48
N TYR A 116 10.20 -2.39 11.39
CA TYR A 116 11.56 -2.92 11.21
C TYR A 116 12.49 -1.94 10.48
N PRO A 117 13.04 -0.92 11.19
CA PRO A 117 13.78 0.19 10.59
C PRO A 117 15.06 -0.18 9.85
N SER A 118 15.77 -1.22 10.31
CA SER A 118 17.04 -1.66 9.73
C SER A 118 16.86 -2.24 8.33
N HIS A 119 15.76 -2.98 8.11
CA HIS A 119 15.48 -3.64 6.83
C HIS A 119 14.00 -3.46 6.41
N PRO A 120 13.60 -2.26 5.93
CA PRO A 120 12.19 -1.93 5.63
C PRO A 120 11.53 -2.78 4.54
N MET A 121 12.31 -3.52 3.74
CA MET A 121 11.80 -4.41 2.69
C MET A 121 11.80 -5.89 3.11
N GLU A 122 12.37 -6.24 4.27
CA GLU A 122 12.54 -7.64 4.67
C GLU A 122 11.21 -8.36 4.85
N SER A 123 10.21 -7.72 5.46
CA SER A 123 8.85 -8.29 5.57
C SER A 123 8.23 -8.62 4.22
N THR A 124 8.51 -7.79 3.20
CA THR A 124 8.04 -8.01 1.82
C THR A 124 8.74 -9.21 1.19
N VAL A 125 10.06 -9.31 1.34
CA VAL A 125 10.85 -10.43 0.81
C VAL A 125 10.48 -11.74 1.51
N LEU A 126 10.41 -11.74 2.84
CA LEU A 126 10.00 -12.90 3.64
C LEU A 126 8.64 -13.43 3.21
N ALA A 127 7.66 -12.55 3.07
CA ALA A 127 6.33 -12.98 2.67
C ALA A 127 6.29 -13.52 1.24
N ALA A 128 6.95 -12.84 0.30
CA ALA A 128 7.02 -13.27 -1.08
C ALA A 128 7.69 -14.66 -1.23
N LEU A 129 8.83 -14.88 -0.55
CA LEU A 129 9.56 -16.15 -0.60
C LEU A 129 8.86 -17.28 0.15
N SER A 130 8.06 -16.96 1.17
CA SER A 130 7.23 -17.95 1.86
C SER A 130 6.11 -18.48 0.96
N HIS A 131 5.68 -17.69 -0.04
CA HIS A 131 4.70 -18.10 -1.03
C HIS A 131 5.36 -18.84 -2.22
N ASP A 132 6.42 -18.27 -2.78
CA ASP A 132 7.17 -18.87 -3.88
C ASP A 132 8.68 -18.54 -3.73
N PRO A 133 9.50 -19.54 -3.36
CA PRO A 133 10.96 -19.38 -3.25
C PRO A 133 11.66 -18.99 -4.56
N ASN A 134 11.05 -19.27 -5.73
CA ASN A 134 11.64 -19.00 -7.04
C ASN A 134 11.25 -17.63 -7.61
N LEU A 135 10.35 -16.90 -6.95
CA LEU A 135 9.86 -15.60 -7.40
C LEU A 135 10.96 -14.60 -7.80
N PRO A 136 12.13 -14.50 -7.12
CA PRO A 136 13.15 -13.51 -7.49
C PRO A 136 13.67 -13.62 -8.92
N ALA A 137 13.67 -14.81 -9.53
CA ALA A 137 14.12 -15.00 -10.92
C ALA A 137 13.23 -14.26 -11.95
N GLU A 138 12.04 -13.84 -11.51
CA GLU A 138 11.02 -13.27 -12.38
C GLU A 138 10.82 -11.76 -12.20
N LEU A 139 11.70 -11.07 -11.46
CA LEU A 139 11.47 -9.68 -11.05
C LEU A 139 12.58 -8.72 -11.49
N ASP A 140 12.17 -7.58 -12.02
CA ASP A 140 13.07 -6.48 -12.39
C ASP A 140 13.10 -5.41 -11.29
N ILE A 141 11.93 -5.05 -10.73
CA ILE A 141 11.82 -4.04 -9.66
C ILE A 141 10.97 -4.53 -8.49
N VAL A 142 11.46 -4.30 -7.27
CA VAL A 142 10.69 -4.46 -6.03
C VAL A 142 10.52 -3.10 -5.35
N ALA A 143 9.29 -2.70 -5.06
CA ALA A 143 8.99 -1.39 -4.48
C ALA A 143 7.82 -1.45 -3.49
N CYS A 144 7.64 -0.37 -2.73
CA CYS A 144 6.33 -0.08 -2.13
C CYS A 144 5.56 0.90 -3.01
N TYR A 145 4.23 0.84 -2.96
CA TYR A 145 3.36 1.72 -3.76
C TYR A 145 3.67 3.20 -3.48
N SER A 146 4.04 3.58 -2.25
CA SER A 146 4.40 4.95 -1.90
C SER A 146 5.69 5.43 -2.59
N SER A 147 6.69 4.55 -2.78
CA SER A 147 7.90 4.88 -3.53
C SER A 147 7.55 5.20 -4.99
N LEU A 148 6.72 4.36 -5.61
CA LEU A 148 6.24 4.59 -6.98
C LEU A 148 5.33 5.83 -7.06
N GLY A 149 4.49 6.06 -6.04
CA GLY A 149 3.61 7.22 -5.94
C GLY A 149 4.40 8.53 -5.84
N ASN A 150 5.58 8.54 -5.24
CA ASN A 150 6.48 9.69 -5.26
C ASN A 150 7.01 9.98 -6.68
N LEU A 151 7.29 8.95 -7.49
CA LEU A 151 7.68 9.11 -8.89
C LEU A 151 6.51 9.61 -9.75
N VAL A 152 5.30 9.08 -9.53
CA VAL A 152 4.08 9.60 -10.18
C VAL A 152 3.86 11.07 -9.79
N ARG A 153 4.07 11.42 -8.53
CA ARG A 153 3.97 12.80 -8.05
C ARG A 153 4.96 13.73 -8.76
N PHE A 154 6.19 13.28 -8.96
CA PHE A 154 7.22 14.03 -9.68
C PHE A 154 6.80 14.32 -11.13
N VAL A 155 6.36 13.32 -11.89
CA VAL A 155 5.94 13.52 -13.29
C VAL A 155 4.68 14.38 -13.41
N LEU A 156 3.80 14.35 -12.41
CA LEU A 156 2.64 15.25 -12.31
C LEU A 156 3.01 16.69 -11.90
N GLY A 157 4.28 16.98 -11.61
CA GLY A 157 4.76 18.33 -11.27
C GLY A 157 4.27 18.81 -9.90
N LYS A 158 3.94 17.90 -8.98
CA LYS A 158 3.55 18.25 -7.61
C LYS A 158 4.81 18.51 -6.77
N ASP A 159 4.94 19.75 -6.30
CA ASP A 159 6.09 20.22 -5.53
C ASP A 159 6.13 19.61 -4.11
N LYS A 160 6.84 18.49 -3.98
CA LYS A 160 7.16 17.86 -2.69
C LYS A 160 8.35 16.93 -2.84
N SER A 161 9.41 17.22 -2.10
CA SER A 161 10.63 16.41 -2.05
C SER A 161 10.37 14.98 -1.54
N PHE A 162 11.18 14.03 -2.00
CA PHE A 162 11.19 12.66 -1.52
C PHE A 162 12.58 12.05 -1.74
N ARG A 163 12.81 10.89 -1.14
CA ARG A 163 14.03 10.11 -1.35
C ARG A 163 13.70 8.63 -1.46
N ILE A 164 14.37 7.98 -2.40
CA ILE A 164 14.32 6.54 -2.62
C ILE A 164 15.77 6.06 -2.64
N LEU A 165 16.08 5.03 -1.88
CA LEU A 165 17.34 4.30 -2.04
C LEU A 165 17.12 3.23 -3.11
N VAL A 166 18.05 3.17 -4.05
CA VAL A 166 18.05 2.18 -5.13
C VAL A 166 19.13 1.15 -4.81
N GLN A 167 18.73 -0.10 -4.58
CA GLN A 167 19.63 -1.19 -4.22
C GLN A 167 19.50 -2.32 -5.23
N ALA A 168 20.60 -2.70 -5.88
CA ALA A 168 20.62 -3.84 -6.80
C ALA A 168 21.01 -5.12 -6.05
N VAL A 169 20.25 -6.19 -6.24
CA VAL A 169 20.53 -7.53 -5.71
C VAL A 169 20.38 -8.50 -6.88
N GLY A 170 21.49 -9.05 -7.37
CA GLY A 170 21.51 -9.79 -8.63
C GLY A 170 21.03 -8.92 -9.79
N SER A 171 20.00 -9.38 -10.51
CA SER A 171 19.35 -8.64 -11.60
C SER A 171 18.16 -7.78 -11.17
N THR A 172 17.78 -7.80 -9.88
CA THR A 172 16.59 -7.11 -9.37
C THR A 172 16.98 -5.81 -8.66
N VAL A 173 16.19 -4.76 -8.87
CA VAL A 173 16.40 -3.45 -8.24
C VAL A 173 15.30 -3.16 -7.21
N PHE A 174 15.71 -2.80 -6.00
CA PHE A 174 14.82 -2.42 -4.90
C PHE A 174 14.71 -0.91 -4.77
N PHE A 175 13.48 -0.39 -4.76
CA PHE A 175 13.16 1.00 -4.45
C PHE A 175 12.70 1.14 -3.00
N VAL A 176 13.66 1.36 -2.11
CA VAL A 176 13.43 1.49 -0.67
C VAL A 176 13.08 2.93 -0.34
N ARG A 177 11.86 3.16 0.15
CA ARG A 177 11.43 4.49 0.62
C ARG A 177 12.35 4.97 1.75
N ARG A 178 12.80 6.23 1.66
CA ARG A 178 13.67 6.83 2.68
C ARG A 178 13.12 8.16 3.15
N GLU A 179 12.38 8.11 4.25
CA GLU A 179 12.02 9.29 5.02
C GLU A 179 13.23 9.83 5.81
N ASN A 180 13.08 10.97 6.49
CA ASN A 180 14.18 11.52 7.29
C ASN A 180 14.53 10.56 8.44
N SER A 181 13.51 9.95 9.03
CA SER A 181 13.63 8.85 9.96
C SER A 181 12.59 7.75 9.66
N PRO A 182 12.92 6.46 9.84
CA PRO A 182 11.92 5.37 9.83
C PRO A 182 10.81 5.56 10.88
N THR A 183 11.09 6.32 11.93
CA THR A 183 10.14 6.69 12.99
C THR A 183 9.62 8.11 12.83
N GLU A 184 9.78 8.73 11.66
CA GLU A 184 9.22 10.05 11.39
C GLU A 184 7.70 10.01 11.57
N LYS A 185 7.20 10.88 12.44
CA LYS A 185 5.79 11.01 12.76
C LYS A 185 5.16 12.11 11.93
N LEU A 186 3.88 11.95 11.63
CA LEU A 186 3.05 13.04 11.15
C LEU A 186 2.65 13.89 12.36
N GLU A 187 3.26 15.06 12.49
CA GLU A 187 2.95 16.01 13.56
C GLU A 187 1.62 16.73 13.27
N ASP A 188 0.90 17.10 14.33
CA ASP A 188 -0.36 17.87 14.27
C ASP A 188 -1.42 17.26 13.35
N ILE A 189 -1.62 15.94 13.38
CA ILE A 189 -2.72 15.31 12.64
C ILE A 189 -4.06 15.86 13.16
N LYS A 190 -4.69 16.67 12.33
CA LYS A 190 -6.05 17.20 12.54
C LYS A 190 -6.97 16.50 11.56
N GLY A 191 -7.48 15.34 11.96
CA GLY A 191 -8.30 14.50 11.10
C GLY A 191 -8.92 13.32 11.84
N HIS A 192 -9.56 12.45 11.06
CA HIS A 192 -10.18 11.20 11.50
C HIS A 192 -9.71 10.07 10.58
N GLY A 193 -8.47 10.16 10.08
CA GLY A 193 -7.91 9.22 9.11
C GLY A 193 -7.57 7.87 9.73
N HIS A 194 -7.45 7.81 11.06
CA HIS A 194 -7.17 6.59 11.81
C HIS A 194 -8.38 6.14 12.62
N THR A 195 -9.02 7.06 13.35
CA THR A 195 -10.19 6.71 14.16
C THR A 195 -11.39 6.24 13.33
N PHE A 196 -11.55 6.73 12.10
CA PHE A 196 -12.63 6.28 11.22
C PHE A 196 -12.47 4.83 10.75
N PRO A 197 -11.35 4.42 10.11
CA PRO A 197 -11.13 3.00 9.80
C PRO A 197 -11.24 2.08 11.02
N GLU A 198 -10.72 2.49 12.19
CA GLU A 198 -10.83 1.71 13.42
C GLU A 198 -12.29 1.48 13.86
N ALA A 199 -13.16 2.47 13.68
CA ALA A 199 -14.57 2.39 14.06
C ALA A 199 -15.45 1.70 13.01
N TYR A 200 -15.08 1.76 11.72
CA TYR A 200 -15.88 1.27 10.58
C TYR A 200 -15.36 -0.05 9.99
N THR A 201 -14.39 -0.68 10.66
CA THR A 201 -13.86 -1.98 10.26
C THR A 201 -13.73 -2.92 11.45
N THR A 202 -13.63 -4.21 11.19
CA THR A 202 -13.48 -5.23 12.24
C THR A 202 -12.51 -6.31 11.79
N TRP A 203 -11.50 -6.57 12.62
CA TRP A 203 -10.58 -7.69 12.42
C TRP A 203 -11.31 -9.02 12.60
N ASP A 204 -11.05 -9.95 11.69
CA ASP A 204 -11.48 -11.33 11.86
C ASP A 204 -10.75 -12.01 13.03
N ALA A 205 -11.34 -13.07 13.58
CA ALA A 205 -10.86 -13.71 14.79
C ALA A 205 -9.40 -14.19 14.64
N GLU A 206 -9.05 -14.71 13.47
CA GLU A 206 -7.72 -15.15 13.08
C GLU A 206 -6.71 -14.01 12.87
N MET A 207 -7.18 -12.77 12.73
CA MET A 207 -6.36 -11.56 12.55
C MET A 207 -6.22 -10.75 13.84
N LYS A 208 -6.71 -11.26 14.98
CA LYS A 208 -6.66 -10.55 16.26
C LYS A 208 -5.22 -10.19 16.64
N GLY A 209 -5.02 -8.93 17.03
CA GLY A 209 -3.70 -8.38 17.35
C GLY A 209 -2.93 -7.87 16.12
N SER A 210 -3.56 -7.82 14.94
CA SER A 210 -3.01 -7.10 13.79
C SER A 210 -3.04 -5.58 13.99
N ALA A 211 -2.03 -4.89 13.46
CA ALA A 211 -1.95 -3.44 13.42
C ALA A 211 -2.30 -2.88 12.04
N HIS A 212 -1.74 -3.45 10.98
CA HIS A 212 -1.99 -3.05 9.60
C HIS A 212 -1.66 -4.19 8.62
N SER A 213 -2.34 -4.19 7.48
CA SER A 213 -2.23 -5.23 6.46
C SER A 213 -1.53 -4.73 5.21
N HIS A 214 -0.70 -5.59 4.63
CA HIS A 214 0.01 -5.35 3.39
C HIS A 214 -0.24 -6.46 2.39
N ARG A 215 -0.21 -6.08 1.12
CA ARG A 215 -0.43 -6.95 -0.02
C ARG A 215 0.75 -6.84 -0.96
N ILE A 216 1.15 -7.96 -1.52
CA ILE A 216 2.27 -8.04 -2.46
C ILE A 216 1.68 -8.39 -3.82
N LEU A 217 1.71 -7.42 -4.71
CA LEU A 217 1.21 -7.53 -6.07
C LEU A 217 2.36 -7.77 -7.03
N LYS A 218 2.13 -8.60 -8.03
CA LYS A 218 3.01 -8.76 -9.18
C LYS A 218 2.29 -8.25 -10.42
N TYR A 219 2.93 -7.39 -11.20
CA TYR A 219 2.36 -6.88 -12.45
C TYR A 219 3.45 -6.39 -13.40
N ASN A 220 3.09 -6.21 -14.66
CA ASN A 220 3.95 -5.63 -15.68
C ASN A 220 3.65 -4.13 -15.84
N PHE A 221 4.67 -3.29 -15.90
CA PHE A 221 4.52 -1.86 -16.19
C PHE A 221 5.73 -1.33 -16.97
N GLY A 222 5.51 -0.68 -18.11
CA GLY A 222 6.60 -0.16 -18.93
C GLY A 222 7.56 -1.23 -19.45
N GLY A 223 7.10 -2.48 -19.57
CA GLY A 223 7.94 -3.64 -19.92
C GLY A 223 8.77 -4.22 -18.77
N LEU A 224 8.58 -3.74 -17.53
CA LEU A 224 9.26 -4.23 -16.34
C LEU A 224 8.33 -5.10 -15.50
N ARG A 225 8.88 -6.20 -14.97
CA ARG A 225 8.20 -7.10 -14.04
C ARG A 225 8.34 -6.54 -12.63
N MET A 226 7.23 -6.08 -12.08
CA MET A 226 7.17 -5.35 -10.82
C MET A 226 6.67 -6.26 -9.70
N LEU A 227 7.27 -6.15 -8.51
CA LEU A 227 6.71 -6.61 -7.25
C LEU A 227 6.43 -5.40 -6.36
N VAL A 228 5.17 -5.17 -6.02
CA VAL A 228 4.75 -3.95 -5.33
C VAL A 228 4.01 -4.27 -4.04
N ARG A 229 4.57 -3.78 -2.93
CA ARG A 229 3.88 -3.78 -1.63
C ARG A 229 2.90 -2.62 -1.55
N ALA A 230 1.62 -2.92 -1.33
CA ALA A 230 0.57 -1.97 -0.99
C ALA A 230 0.07 -2.18 0.44
N GLU A 231 -0.28 -1.10 1.15
CA GLU A 231 -1.10 -1.20 2.37
C GLU A 231 -2.57 -1.36 1.94
N ALA A 232 -3.33 -2.17 2.67
CA ALA A 232 -4.77 -2.35 2.45
C ALA A 232 -5.52 -1.91 3.72
N ASP A 233 -6.42 -0.94 3.58
CA ASP A 233 -7.15 -0.38 4.73
C ASP A 233 -8.23 -1.35 5.21
N ALA A 234 -8.98 -1.95 4.28
CA ALA A 234 -10.04 -2.91 4.59
C ALA A 234 -10.34 -3.84 3.42
N TYR A 235 -11.30 -4.76 3.61
CA TYR A 235 -11.96 -5.47 2.52
C TYR A 235 -13.48 -5.49 2.67
N VAL A 236 -14.17 -5.58 1.54
CA VAL A 236 -15.62 -5.81 1.50
C VAL A 236 -15.86 -7.30 1.33
N ALA A 237 -16.51 -7.92 2.33
CA ALA A 237 -16.96 -9.30 2.20
C ALA A 237 -18.03 -9.37 1.10
N GLU A 238 -17.95 -10.39 0.25
CA GLU A 238 -19.07 -10.71 -0.63
C GLU A 238 -20.28 -11.05 0.24
N LYS A 239 -21.46 -10.58 -0.16
CA LYS A 239 -22.69 -11.02 0.49
C LYS A 239 -22.76 -12.53 0.27
N ASP A 240 -22.80 -13.31 1.36
CA ASP A 240 -23.43 -14.61 1.30
C ASP A 240 -24.88 -14.32 0.92
N ASP A 241 -25.20 -14.37 -0.37
CA ASP A 241 -26.59 -14.43 -0.81
C ASP A 241 -27.17 -15.65 -0.11
N GLY A 242 -28.05 -15.40 0.88
CA GLY A 242 -28.64 -16.40 1.76
C GLY A 242 -29.56 -17.39 1.03
N ALA A 243 -29.06 -18.07 0.02
CA ALA A 243 -29.66 -19.24 -0.58
C ALA A 243 -29.27 -20.45 0.29
N PRO A 244 -30.25 -21.25 0.77
CA PRO A 244 -29.93 -22.48 1.48
C PRO A 244 -29.11 -23.38 0.56
N ALA A 245 -28.07 -24.01 1.12
CA ALA A 245 -27.25 -25.01 0.44
C ALA A 245 -28.16 -26.07 -0.22
N GLN A 246 -28.38 -25.92 -1.52
CA GLN A 246 -29.00 -26.95 -2.34
C GLN A 246 -27.92 -28.01 -2.57
N PRO A 247 -28.18 -29.29 -2.27
CA PRO A 247 -27.20 -30.35 -2.46
C PRO A 247 -26.91 -30.46 -3.96
N LEU A 248 -25.65 -30.26 -4.38
CA LEU A 248 -25.26 -30.45 -5.77
C LEU A 248 -25.59 -31.88 -6.19
N GLY A 249 -26.62 -32.00 -7.02
CA GLY A 249 -27.03 -33.22 -7.69
C GLY A 249 -25.89 -33.78 -8.54
N ARG A 250 -25.61 -35.05 -8.27
CA ARG A 250 -24.76 -35.94 -9.04
C ARG A 250 -25.14 -35.90 -10.53
N SER A 251 -24.19 -35.58 -11.39
CA SER A 251 -24.25 -35.93 -12.82
C SER A 251 -22.86 -36.37 -13.25
N THR A 252 -22.79 -37.64 -13.61
CA THR A 252 -21.60 -38.42 -13.94
C THR A 252 -21.42 -38.50 -15.46
N SER A 253 -20.24 -38.09 -15.96
CA SER A 253 -19.43 -38.75 -17.02
C SER A 253 -18.22 -37.84 -17.34
N ALA A 254 -17.00 -38.20 -16.88
CA ALA A 254 -15.91 -38.88 -17.62
C ALA A 254 -15.24 -37.96 -18.69
N GLU A 255 -13.93 -37.71 -18.78
CA GLU A 255 -12.73 -38.36 -18.19
C GLU A 255 -11.45 -37.48 -18.41
N SER A 256 -10.63 -37.34 -17.36
CA SER A 256 -9.15 -37.25 -17.26
C SER A 256 -8.28 -36.32 -18.15
N LYS A 257 -7.54 -35.37 -17.54
CA LYS A 257 -6.13 -35.52 -17.10
C LYS A 257 -5.57 -34.28 -16.35
N ASN A 258 -5.25 -34.48 -15.06
CA ASN A 258 -4.31 -33.82 -14.12
C ASN A 258 -4.11 -32.28 -14.09
N PRO A 259 -4.32 -31.65 -12.91
CA PRO A 259 -3.49 -30.55 -12.41
C PRO A 259 -2.51 -31.05 -11.34
N SER A 260 -1.25 -30.66 -11.48
CA SER A 260 -0.16 -30.87 -10.52
C SER A 260 -0.48 -30.29 -9.15
N ALA A 261 -0.16 -31.05 -8.10
CA ALA A 261 -0.44 -30.78 -6.71
C ALA A 261 0.17 -29.45 -6.22
N LEU A 262 -0.69 -28.59 -5.66
CA LEU A 262 -0.34 -27.46 -4.81
C LEU A 262 0.24 -28.02 -3.49
N ARG A 263 1.55 -27.83 -3.23
CA ARG A 263 2.13 -28.18 -1.93
C ARG A 263 1.60 -27.19 -0.89
N SER A 264 0.91 -27.72 0.12
CA SER A 264 0.56 -26.94 1.31
C SER A 264 1.82 -26.64 2.11
N THR A 265 2.11 -25.36 2.33
CA THR A 265 3.24 -24.87 3.13
C THR A 265 3.14 -25.36 4.58
N THR A 266 4.21 -25.96 5.10
CA THR A 266 4.28 -26.42 6.49
C THR A 266 5.07 -25.45 7.36
N THR A 267 4.88 -25.51 8.69
CA THR A 267 5.64 -24.70 9.66
C THR A 267 7.15 -24.94 9.60
N ALA A 268 7.59 -26.08 9.08
CA ALA A 268 9.00 -26.42 8.89
C ALA A 268 9.65 -25.60 7.75
N ASP A 269 8.92 -25.36 6.67
CA ASP A 269 9.41 -24.61 5.49
C ASP A 269 9.69 -23.12 5.85
N VAL A 270 8.87 -22.54 6.75
CA VAL A 270 9.03 -21.16 7.24
C VAL A 270 10.20 -21.04 8.23
N ALA A 271 10.43 -22.07 9.06
CA ALA A 271 11.55 -22.09 9.99
C ALA A 271 12.90 -22.14 9.26
N ASP A 272 12.99 -22.89 8.17
CA ASP A 272 14.20 -23.03 7.35
C ASP A 272 14.60 -21.71 6.66
N LEU A 273 13.62 -20.96 6.13
CA LEU A 273 13.84 -19.61 5.58
C LEU A 273 14.36 -18.63 6.64
N SER A 274 13.86 -18.70 7.87
CA SER A 274 14.33 -17.85 8.98
C SER A 274 15.78 -18.17 9.40
N GLN A 275 16.19 -19.42 9.23
CA GLN A 275 17.54 -19.90 9.52
C GLN A 275 18.54 -19.49 8.43
N LEU A 276 18.12 -19.50 7.16
CA LEU A 276 18.93 -19.07 6.01
C LEU A 276 19.26 -17.56 6.07
N ILE A 277 18.33 -16.72 6.51
CA ILE A 277 18.59 -15.27 6.67
C ILE A 277 19.52 -15.01 7.86
N SER A 278 19.38 -15.77 8.95
CA SER A 278 20.26 -15.68 10.12
C SER A 278 21.73 -16.01 9.79
N THR A 279 21.96 -16.83 8.76
CA THR A 279 23.32 -17.15 8.29
C THR A 279 23.95 -16.02 7.47
N LEU A 280 23.15 -15.12 6.88
CA LEU A 280 23.63 -14.02 6.02
C LEU A 280 23.96 -12.73 6.80
N THR A 281 23.51 -12.59 8.04
CA THR A 281 23.65 -11.35 8.85
C THR A 281 24.90 -11.29 9.74
N SER A 282 25.85 -12.22 9.62
CA SER A 282 27.03 -12.27 10.49
C SER A 282 28.14 -11.33 10.03
N THR A 283 28.03 -10.03 10.36
CA THR A 283 29.18 -9.11 10.39
C THR A 283 29.24 -8.39 11.73
N ASN A 284 30.26 -8.72 12.53
CA ASN A 284 30.50 -8.15 13.86
C ASN A 284 31.05 -6.73 13.77
N HIS A 285 30.42 -5.78 14.46
CA HIS A 285 31.07 -4.57 14.95
C HIS A 285 30.46 -4.18 16.32
N PRO A 286 31.24 -4.00 17.39
CA PRO A 286 30.69 -3.69 18.71
C PRO A 286 30.47 -2.18 18.88
N SER A 287 29.31 -1.80 19.41
CA SER A 287 29.02 -0.47 19.95
C SER A 287 28.02 -0.58 21.12
N PRO A 288 28.06 0.35 22.10
CA PRO A 288 27.57 0.16 23.48
C PRO A 288 26.03 0.42 23.63
N PRO A 289 25.44 0.17 24.82
CA PRO A 289 24.10 -0.39 24.95
C PRO A 289 22.99 0.66 24.89
N THR A 290 22.17 0.56 23.85
CA THR A 290 20.76 0.96 23.86
C THR A 290 19.99 -0.27 23.38
N SER A 291 18.82 -0.54 23.97
CA SER A 291 17.95 -1.71 23.72
C SER A 291 18.25 -2.38 22.39
N LYS A 292 18.88 -3.58 22.41
CA LYS A 292 19.35 -4.24 21.19
C LYS A 292 18.20 -4.22 20.16
N PRO A 293 18.38 -3.56 19.00
CA PRO A 293 17.35 -3.59 17.98
C PRO A 293 17.09 -5.06 17.64
N ALA A 294 15.81 -5.43 17.52
CA ALA A 294 15.44 -6.78 17.14
C ALA A 294 16.23 -7.19 15.89
N THR A 295 16.91 -8.34 15.96
CA THR A 295 17.81 -8.76 14.89
C THR A 295 17.11 -9.59 13.82
N LYS A 296 15.82 -9.88 13.99
CA LYS A 296 15.03 -10.65 13.03
C LYS A 296 13.55 -10.31 13.08
N ILE A 297 12.86 -10.50 11.97
CA ILE A 297 11.40 -10.57 11.92
C ILE A 297 10.94 -11.98 12.29
N THR A 298 9.96 -12.09 13.18
CA THR A 298 9.27 -13.34 13.48
C THR A 298 8.13 -13.55 12.48
N VAL A 299 8.13 -14.68 11.77
CA VAL A 299 7.06 -15.07 10.85
C VAL A 299 6.13 -16.06 11.54
N THR A 300 4.82 -15.79 11.48
CA THR A 300 3.77 -16.65 12.03
C THR A 300 2.73 -16.97 10.96
N THR A 301 2.07 -18.12 11.09
CA THR A 301 0.97 -18.54 10.22
C THR A 301 -0.19 -19.04 11.08
N THR A 302 -1.45 -18.77 10.71
CA THR A 302 -2.60 -19.36 11.40
C THR A 302 -2.92 -20.70 10.77
N THR A 303 -2.99 -21.75 11.59
CA THR A 303 -3.20 -23.12 11.12
C THR A 303 -4.63 -23.61 11.29
N ASN A 304 -5.43 -23.02 12.19
CA ASN A 304 -6.81 -23.48 12.48
C ASN A 304 -7.73 -22.35 13.00
N PRO A 305 -8.71 -21.88 12.20
CA PRO A 305 -8.83 -22.08 10.76
C PRO A 305 -7.68 -21.38 10.01
N PRO A 306 -7.28 -21.86 8.81
CA PRO A 306 -6.30 -21.16 8.00
C PRO A 306 -6.80 -19.77 7.60
N THR A 307 -5.90 -18.79 7.55
CA THR A 307 -6.26 -17.44 7.11
C THR A 307 -6.66 -17.46 5.63
N ARG A 308 -7.83 -16.88 5.31
CA ARG A 308 -8.27 -16.75 3.91
C ARG A 308 -7.58 -15.56 3.27
N GLN A 309 -6.87 -15.79 2.17
CA GLN A 309 -6.34 -14.72 1.34
C GLN A 309 -7.50 -14.02 0.60
N VAL A 310 -7.79 -12.77 0.99
CA VAL A 310 -8.85 -11.97 0.36
C VAL A 310 -8.45 -11.62 -1.08
N PRO A 311 -9.30 -11.84 -2.10
CA PRO A 311 -9.05 -11.45 -3.48
C PRO A 311 -8.81 -9.94 -3.67
N GLN A 312 -7.96 -9.56 -4.62
CA GLN A 312 -7.64 -8.14 -4.87
C GLN A 312 -8.88 -7.27 -5.18
N PRO A 313 -9.90 -7.72 -5.94
CA PRO A 313 -11.11 -6.93 -6.18
C PRO A 313 -11.93 -6.62 -4.91
N GLN A 314 -11.72 -7.35 -3.81
CA GLN A 314 -12.40 -7.12 -2.54
C GLN A 314 -11.76 -6.03 -1.68
N ILE A 315 -10.56 -5.58 -2.03
CA ILE A 315 -9.81 -4.61 -1.26
C ILE A 315 -10.41 -3.22 -1.38
N LEU A 316 -10.47 -2.57 -0.23
CA LEU A 316 -11.05 -1.26 -0.03
C LEU A 316 -9.99 -0.27 0.45
N GLU A 317 -9.93 0.87 -0.23
CA GLU A 317 -9.25 2.08 0.24
C GLU A 317 -10.24 2.93 1.03
N ILE A 318 -9.81 3.54 2.13
CA ILE A 318 -10.65 4.43 2.94
C ILE A 318 -10.02 5.81 3.03
N LYS A 319 -10.82 6.84 2.73
CA LYS A 319 -10.44 8.23 2.90
C LYS A 319 -11.45 9.01 3.68
N THR A 320 -10.98 9.87 4.58
CA THR A 320 -11.82 10.86 5.26
C THR A 320 -11.59 12.27 4.73
N ARG A 321 -12.66 13.05 4.68
CA ARG A 321 -12.66 14.46 4.27
C ARG A 321 -13.68 15.26 5.07
N VAL A 322 -13.39 16.55 5.26
CA VAL A 322 -14.39 17.50 5.78
C VAL A 322 -15.48 17.74 4.73
N ILE A 323 -16.74 17.82 5.16
CA ILE A 323 -17.92 17.84 4.27
C ILE A 323 -17.91 19.00 3.28
N TRP A 324 -17.44 20.18 3.68
CA TRP A 324 -17.43 21.36 2.81
C TRP A 324 -16.49 21.23 1.60
N LYS A 325 -15.60 20.22 1.58
CA LYS A 325 -14.74 19.91 0.43
C LYS A 325 -15.43 19.03 -0.62
N LYS A 326 -16.54 18.35 -0.28
CA LYS A 326 -17.25 17.40 -1.15
C LYS A 326 -17.52 17.96 -2.55
N ASP A 327 -18.02 19.19 -2.61
CA ASP A 327 -18.39 19.85 -3.89
C ASP A 327 -17.29 20.76 -4.43
N LYS A 328 -16.15 20.89 -3.74
CA LYS A 328 -15.05 21.80 -4.11
C LYS A 328 -13.82 21.07 -4.64
N GLU A 329 -13.61 19.83 -4.22
CA GLU A 329 -12.42 19.04 -4.53
C GLU A 329 -12.81 17.65 -5.00
N ASP A 330 -12.22 17.20 -6.12
CA ASP A 330 -12.38 15.82 -6.57
C ASP A 330 -11.45 14.89 -5.78
N THR A 331 -11.87 14.54 -4.56
CA THR A 331 -11.09 13.69 -3.64
C THR A 331 -10.72 12.35 -4.29
N VAL A 332 -11.62 11.78 -5.08
CA VAL A 332 -11.37 10.50 -5.75
C VAL A 332 -10.24 10.65 -6.77
N TYR A 333 -10.20 11.77 -7.51
CA TYR A 333 -9.09 12.06 -8.43
C TYR A 333 -7.75 12.23 -7.69
N GLU A 334 -7.73 12.80 -6.48
CA GLU A 334 -6.51 12.94 -5.67
C GLU A 334 -5.89 11.58 -5.30
N GLU A 335 -6.72 10.56 -5.10
CA GLU A 335 -6.30 9.22 -4.71
C GLU A 335 -5.98 8.30 -5.92
N MET A 336 -6.23 8.75 -7.16
CA MET A 336 -5.99 7.94 -8.38
C MET A 336 -4.58 7.32 -8.44
N PRO A 337 -3.47 8.03 -8.16
CA PRO A 337 -2.15 7.41 -8.16
C PRO A 337 -2.03 6.23 -7.20
N LYS A 338 -2.64 6.32 -6.01
CA LYS A 338 -2.64 5.24 -5.02
C LYS A 338 -3.48 4.07 -5.52
N LEU A 339 -4.71 4.35 -5.93
CA LEU A 339 -5.66 3.34 -6.42
C LEU A 339 -5.09 2.58 -7.63
N TRP A 340 -4.44 3.29 -8.55
CA TRP A 340 -3.77 2.71 -9.70
C TRP A 340 -2.57 1.84 -9.30
N LEU A 341 -1.60 2.36 -8.55
CA LEU A 341 -0.41 1.59 -8.17
C LEU A 341 -0.71 0.38 -7.28
N ALA A 342 -1.71 0.51 -6.40
CA ALA A 342 -2.14 -0.55 -5.50
C ALA A 342 -3.23 -1.45 -6.13
N GLN A 343 -3.66 -1.17 -7.37
CA GLN A 343 -4.70 -1.90 -8.09
C GLN A 343 -5.95 -2.11 -7.22
N ILE A 344 -6.42 -1.03 -6.58
CA ILE A 344 -7.58 -1.02 -5.71
C ILE A 344 -8.78 -0.51 -6.52
N SER A 345 -9.86 -1.30 -6.53
CA SER A 345 -11.06 -1.03 -7.31
C SER A 345 -12.20 -0.43 -6.49
N ARG A 346 -12.07 -0.37 -5.16
CA ARG A 346 -13.10 0.12 -4.26
C ARG A 346 -12.54 1.20 -3.35
N LEU A 347 -13.26 2.30 -3.25
CA LEU A 347 -12.91 3.45 -2.41
C LEU A 347 -14.12 3.86 -1.59
N VAL A 348 -13.93 4.09 -0.29
CA VAL A 348 -14.85 4.88 0.53
C VAL A 348 -14.25 6.26 0.72
N VAL A 349 -15.00 7.31 0.37
CA VAL A 349 -14.71 8.67 0.82
C VAL A 349 -15.77 9.05 1.85
N ALA A 350 -15.41 9.00 3.12
CA ALA A 350 -16.28 9.36 4.23
C ALA A 350 -16.15 10.85 4.53
N TYR A 351 -17.23 11.59 4.30
CA TYR A 351 -17.29 13.01 4.62
C TYR A 351 -17.79 13.23 6.06
N HIS A 352 -17.26 14.27 6.72
CA HIS A 352 -17.67 14.61 8.09
C HIS A 352 -17.82 16.11 8.33
N ASP A 353 -18.71 16.49 9.25
CA ASP A 353 -18.73 17.81 9.88
C ASP A 353 -18.21 17.72 11.30
N LYS A 354 -17.02 18.30 11.57
CA LYS A 354 -16.40 18.31 12.91
C LYS A 354 -16.36 16.92 13.61
N GLY A 355 -16.09 15.87 12.84
CA GLY A 355 -15.99 14.49 13.32
C GLY A 355 -17.31 13.73 13.38
N VAL A 356 -18.42 14.35 12.98
CA VAL A 356 -19.72 13.69 12.82
C VAL A 356 -19.81 13.11 11.41
N PHE A 357 -20.01 11.79 11.34
CA PHE A 357 -20.12 10.97 10.13
C PHE A 357 -21.52 10.37 10.02
N GLY A 358 -21.96 10.05 8.80
CA GLY A 358 -23.19 9.28 8.59
C GLY A 358 -24.48 10.06 8.78
N THR A 359 -24.43 11.39 8.68
CA THR A 359 -25.61 12.27 8.66
C THR A 359 -26.53 11.98 7.48
N ASP A 360 -25.96 11.65 6.33
CA ASP A 360 -26.65 11.02 5.19
C ASP A 360 -25.90 9.75 4.82
N SER A 361 -26.61 8.63 4.62
CA SER A 361 -25.98 7.34 4.28
C SER A 361 -25.28 7.39 2.92
N ALA A 362 -25.67 8.31 2.03
CA ALA A 362 -24.96 8.58 0.78
C ALA A 362 -23.56 9.22 0.99
N GLU A 363 -23.21 9.64 2.21
CA GLU A 363 -21.91 10.26 2.52
C GLU A 363 -20.82 9.24 2.85
N ILE A 364 -21.18 7.96 2.99
CA ILE A 364 -20.24 6.85 3.26
C ILE A 364 -20.63 5.66 2.39
N GLU A 365 -20.32 5.75 1.09
CA GLU A 365 -20.57 4.69 0.12
C GLU A 365 -19.26 4.03 -0.36
N VAL A 366 -19.30 2.72 -0.53
CA VAL A 366 -18.28 1.97 -1.25
C VAL A 366 -18.45 2.21 -2.75
N GLN A 367 -17.57 3.02 -3.33
CA GLN A 367 -17.60 3.36 -4.75
C GLN A 367 -16.75 2.39 -5.56
N ASP A 368 -17.28 1.91 -6.69
CA ASP A 368 -16.47 1.24 -7.72
C ASP A 368 -15.71 2.29 -8.54
N VAL A 369 -14.38 2.33 -8.35
CA VAL A 369 -13.49 3.31 -8.98
C VAL A 369 -12.79 2.78 -10.22
N ARG A 370 -13.03 1.52 -10.64
CA ARG A 370 -12.37 0.93 -11.83
C ARG A 370 -12.50 1.79 -13.09
N PRO A 371 -13.70 2.27 -13.48
CA PRO A 371 -13.84 3.07 -14.70
C PRO A 371 -13.08 4.40 -14.63
N ARG A 372 -12.86 4.94 -13.43
CA ARG A 372 -12.11 6.18 -13.21
C ARG A 372 -10.60 5.94 -13.27
N VAL A 373 -10.12 4.84 -12.67
CA VAL A 373 -8.71 4.44 -12.74
C VAL A 373 -8.31 4.13 -14.18
N GLU A 374 -9.11 3.37 -14.91
CA GLU A 374 -8.87 3.05 -16.33
C GLU A 374 -8.84 4.31 -17.22
N ARG A 375 -9.66 5.30 -16.91
CA ARG A 375 -9.65 6.59 -17.62
C ARG A 375 -8.45 7.44 -17.24
N TRP A 376 -8.02 7.41 -15.98
CA TRP A 376 -6.89 8.18 -15.47
C TRP A 376 -5.54 7.66 -15.99
N GLU A 377 -5.42 6.35 -16.19
CA GLU A 377 -4.22 5.72 -16.74
C GLU A 377 -3.95 6.13 -18.19
N ARG A 378 -5.00 6.41 -18.98
CA ARG A 378 -4.90 6.82 -20.38
C ARG A 378 -4.49 8.27 -20.55
#